data_AF-A0A3B3YIM9-F1
#
_entry.id   AF-A0A3B3YIM9-F1
#
_cell.length_a   1.000
_cell.length_b   1.000
_cell.length_c   1.000
_cell.angle_alpha   90.00
_cell.angle_beta   90.00
_cell.angle_gamma   90.00
#
_symmetry.space_group_name_H-M   'P 1'
#
loop_
_entity.id
_entity.type
_entity.pdbx_description
1 polymer ?
#
loop_
_entity_poly.entity_id
_entity_poly.type
_entity_poly.pdbx_seq_one_letter_code
_entity_poly.pdbx_strand_id
1 'polypeptide(L)'
;MGLLSDYKICGDPECESPMSRVQAVKSHEGKDCRFLNFRRGDTIFVYHKLTGKREDLWAGSIDKQFGYFPKDAVREEEVFATMRKVLETQESDFFCMDESGYPLDTSHLDTDEDDDLNFQDHEPKSSQISPHSHDTNAQGTVASTESTVKEREDEGGNKELIDAAELLEDELKTSTIPEQQG
;
A
#
# COMPACT_ATOMS: atom_id res chain seq x y z
N MET A 1 10.73 -14.38 -13.25
CA MET A 1 10.06 -15.00 -12.06
C MET A 1 8.88 -15.89 -12.49
N GLY A 2 8.11 -16.48 -11.56
CA GLY A 2 6.99 -17.39 -11.89
C GLY A 2 5.62 -16.82 -11.50
N LEU A 3 4.65 -16.85 -12.43
CA LEU A 3 3.28 -16.37 -12.21
C LEU A 3 2.57 -17.17 -11.09
N LEU A 4 1.83 -16.49 -10.20
CA LEU A 4 1.05 -17.18 -9.15
C LEU A 4 -0.27 -17.77 -9.65
N SER A 5 -0.87 -17.16 -10.68
CA SER A 5 -2.06 -17.67 -11.38
C SER A 5 -2.02 -17.28 -12.86
N ASP A 6 -3.04 -17.66 -13.63
CA ASP A 6 -3.18 -17.29 -15.05
C ASP A 6 -4.03 -16.03 -15.27
N TYR A 7 -4.98 -15.79 -14.35
CA TYR A 7 -5.98 -14.74 -14.46
C TYR A 7 -6.18 -13.99 -13.14
N LYS A 8 -6.64 -12.74 -13.25
CA LYS A 8 -7.06 -11.87 -12.15
C LYS A 8 -8.44 -11.28 -12.42
N ILE A 9 -9.19 -11.04 -11.35
CA ILE A 9 -10.50 -10.38 -11.37
C ILE A 9 -10.34 -9.01 -10.72
N CYS A 10 -10.63 -7.95 -11.47
CA CYS A 10 -10.50 -6.55 -11.04
C CYS A 10 -11.87 -5.84 -11.00
N GLY A 11 -11.95 -4.73 -10.26
CA GLY A 11 -13.15 -3.88 -10.12
C GLY A 11 -13.34 -2.90 -11.27
N ASP A 12 -12.30 -2.70 -12.06
CA ASP A 12 -12.16 -1.78 -13.19
C ASP A 12 -11.22 -2.42 -14.24
N PRO A 13 -11.14 -1.90 -15.48
CA PRO A 13 -10.27 -2.44 -16.53
C PRO A 13 -8.76 -2.34 -16.23
N GLU A 14 -8.34 -1.34 -15.46
CA GLU A 14 -6.94 -1.03 -15.14
C GLU A 14 -6.44 -1.74 -13.86
N CYS A 15 -7.36 -2.24 -13.02
CA CYS A 15 -7.12 -2.77 -11.67
C CYS A 15 -6.62 -1.72 -10.65
N GLU A 16 -6.88 -0.44 -10.89
CA GLU A 16 -6.39 0.68 -10.07
C GLU A 16 -7.32 1.00 -8.89
N SER A 17 -8.60 0.64 -8.95
CA SER A 17 -9.56 0.95 -7.87
C SER A 17 -9.72 -0.24 -6.91
N PRO A 18 -9.77 0.00 -5.59
CA PRO A 18 -10.01 -1.07 -4.63
C PRO A 18 -11.41 -1.65 -4.83
N MET A 19 -11.50 -2.98 -4.99
CA MET A 19 -12.75 -3.72 -5.11
C MET A 19 -13.53 -3.82 -3.80
N SER A 20 -12.81 -3.92 -2.68
CA SER A 20 -13.42 -4.10 -1.36
C SER A 20 -12.46 -3.76 -0.23
N ARG A 21 -13.04 -3.38 0.91
CA ARG A 21 -12.36 -3.26 2.20
C ARG A 21 -12.59 -4.52 3.01
N VAL A 22 -11.52 -5.11 3.51
CA VAL A 22 -11.55 -6.38 4.28
C VAL A 22 -10.82 -6.20 5.60
N GLN A 23 -11.19 -6.99 6.61
CA GLN A 23 -10.50 -7.05 7.89
C GLN A 23 -9.81 -8.39 8.07
N ALA A 24 -8.55 -8.38 8.51
CA ALA A 24 -7.78 -9.57 8.81
C ALA A 24 -8.36 -10.34 10.00
N VAL A 25 -8.81 -11.57 9.78
CA VAL A 25 -9.28 -12.49 10.84
C VAL A 25 -8.18 -13.43 11.33
N LYS A 26 -7.05 -13.53 10.62
CA LYS A 26 -5.82 -14.22 11.04
C LYS A 26 -4.64 -13.29 10.82
N SER A 27 -3.53 -13.52 11.51
CA SER A 27 -2.24 -12.94 11.09
C SER A 27 -1.67 -13.76 9.93
N HIS A 28 -0.94 -13.12 9.03
CA HIS A 28 -0.30 -13.73 7.87
C HIS A 28 1.11 -13.19 7.72
N GLU A 29 2.05 -14.11 7.50
CA GLU A 29 3.45 -13.82 7.19
C GLU A 29 3.78 -14.45 5.84
N GLY A 30 4.18 -13.60 4.91
CA GLY A 30 4.52 -13.94 3.54
C GLY A 30 5.81 -14.76 3.44
N LYS A 31 5.85 -15.70 2.51
CA LYS A 31 7.05 -16.53 2.25
C LYS A 31 8.14 -15.79 1.47
N ASP A 32 7.74 -14.78 0.71
CA ASP A 32 8.59 -13.92 -0.10
C ASP A 32 7.92 -12.54 -0.23
N CYS A 33 8.65 -11.58 -0.79
CA CYS A 33 8.28 -10.17 -0.89
C CYS A 33 7.02 -9.88 -1.73
N ARG A 34 6.45 -10.87 -2.44
CA ARG A 34 5.16 -10.71 -3.15
C ARG A 34 3.98 -10.82 -2.21
N PHE A 35 4.15 -11.37 -1.01
CA PHE A 35 3.08 -11.66 -0.08
C PHE A 35 2.95 -10.56 0.99
N LEU A 36 1.72 -10.09 1.22
CA LEU A 36 1.43 -9.03 2.19
C LEU A 36 1.51 -9.56 3.62
N ASN A 37 2.29 -8.90 4.46
CA ASN A 37 2.41 -9.20 5.89
C ASN A 37 1.35 -8.41 6.69
N PHE A 38 0.61 -9.08 7.56
CA PHE A 38 -0.38 -8.42 8.42
C PHE A 38 -0.71 -9.21 9.69
N ARG A 39 -1.31 -8.52 10.66
CA ARG A 39 -1.83 -9.08 11.90
C ARG A 39 -3.35 -9.16 11.86
N ARG A 40 -3.92 -10.07 12.64
CA ARG A 40 -5.37 -10.09 12.89
C ARG A 40 -5.83 -8.73 13.43
N GLY A 41 -6.84 -8.14 12.79
CA GLY A 41 -7.39 -6.82 13.09
C GLY A 41 -7.06 -5.76 12.03
N ASP A 42 -5.98 -5.95 11.27
CA ASP A 42 -5.57 -4.99 10.24
C ASP A 42 -6.64 -4.84 9.14
N THR A 43 -6.83 -3.62 8.64
CA THR A 43 -7.74 -3.32 7.52
C THR A 43 -6.94 -3.31 6.22
N ILE A 44 -7.40 -4.07 5.22
CA ILE A 44 -6.74 -4.24 3.93
C ILE A 44 -7.70 -3.80 2.82
N PHE A 45 -7.18 -3.09 1.82
CA PHE A 45 -7.94 -2.78 0.60
C PHE A 45 -7.55 -3.77 -0.51
N VAL A 46 -8.52 -4.52 -1.03
CA VAL A 46 -8.32 -5.52 -2.10
C VAL A 46 -8.47 -4.84 -3.45
N TYR A 47 -7.49 -5.00 -4.34
CA TYR A 47 -7.52 -4.44 -5.70
C TYR A 47 -7.88 -5.49 -6.75
N HIS A 48 -7.43 -6.74 -6.56
CA HIS A 48 -7.82 -7.84 -7.44
C HIS A 48 -7.80 -9.20 -6.74
N LYS A 49 -8.53 -10.15 -7.32
CA LYS A 49 -8.68 -11.52 -6.81
C LYS A 49 -8.14 -12.49 -7.87
N LEU A 50 -7.14 -13.31 -7.56
CA LEU A 50 -6.59 -14.25 -8.54
C LEU A 50 -7.60 -15.37 -8.85
N THR A 51 -7.52 -15.92 -10.06
CA THR A 51 -8.38 -17.02 -10.53
C THR A 51 -7.67 -17.91 -11.56
N GLY A 52 -8.16 -19.12 -11.80
CA GLY A 52 -7.43 -20.17 -12.52
C GLY A 52 -6.62 -21.05 -11.56
N LYS A 53 -5.29 -21.13 -11.74
CA LYS A 53 -4.41 -21.94 -10.85
C LYS A 53 -4.54 -21.63 -9.35
N ARG A 54 -4.72 -20.35 -8.96
CA ARG A 54 -4.78 -19.92 -7.55
C ARG A 54 -5.95 -18.98 -7.25
N GLU A 55 -7.13 -19.57 -7.13
CA GLU A 55 -8.34 -18.91 -6.61
C GLU A 55 -8.30 -18.64 -5.10
N ASP A 56 -7.26 -19.08 -4.40
CA ASP A 56 -7.10 -18.91 -2.95
C ASP A 56 -6.46 -17.57 -2.55
N LEU A 57 -5.83 -16.85 -3.49
CA LEU A 57 -5.13 -15.58 -3.25
C LEU A 57 -5.89 -14.36 -3.76
N TRP A 58 -5.92 -13.31 -2.93
CA TRP A 58 -6.27 -11.94 -3.32
C TRP A 58 -5.02 -11.05 -3.21
N ALA A 59 -5.05 -9.89 -3.87
CA ALA A 59 -4.01 -8.87 -3.81
C ALA A 59 -4.59 -7.57 -3.24
N GLY A 60 -3.82 -6.90 -2.39
CA GLY A 60 -4.26 -5.69 -1.74
C GLY A 60 -3.15 -4.99 -0.97
N SER A 61 -3.51 -3.89 -0.30
CA SER A 61 -2.55 -3.10 0.48
C SER A 61 -2.98 -2.74 1.89
N ILE A 62 -1.97 -2.52 2.73
CA ILE A 62 -2.04 -1.79 4.00
C ILE A 62 -1.05 -0.62 3.86
N ASP A 63 -1.54 0.60 4.01
CA ASP A 63 -0.78 1.84 3.79
C ASP A 63 -0.04 1.83 2.43
N LYS A 64 1.28 1.69 2.45
CA LYS A 64 2.15 1.61 1.25
C LYS A 64 2.54 0.19 0.85
N GLN A 65 2.28 -0.80 1.68
CA GLN A 65 2.68 -2.19 1.42
C GLN A 65 1.60 -2.87 0.59
N PHE A 66 1.94 -3.33 -0.61
CA PHE A 66 1.07 -4.10 -1.49
C PHE A 66 1.55 -5.55 -1.56
N GLY A 67 0.62 -6.51 -1.64
CA GLY A 67 0.98 -7.89 -1.89
C GLY A 67 -0.20 -8.87 -1.87
N TYR A 68 0.13 -10.13 -2.13
CA TYR A 68 -0.80 -11.25 -2.15
C TYR A 68 -1.05 -11.86 -0.77
N PHE A 69 -2.26 -12.34 -0.53
CA PHE A 69 -2.61 -13.01 0.72
C PHE A 69 -3.78 -14.00 0.54
N PRO A 70 -3.86 -15.03 1.40
CA PRO A 70 -4.92 -16.02 1.30
C PRO A 70 -6.28 -15.44 1.75
N LYS A 71 -7.31 -15.69 0.93
CA LYS A 71 -8.67 -15.16 1.15
C LYS A 71 -9.34 -15.65 2.45
N ASP A 72 -8.87 -16.75 3.03
CA ASP A 72 -9.40 -17.30 4.29
C ASP A 72 -8.77 -16.65 5.55
N ALA A 73 -7.77 -15.78 5.38
CA ALA A 73 -7.19 -14.98 6.46
C ALA A 73 -7.90 -13.64 6.66
N VAL A 74 -8.84 -13.28 5.78
CA VAL A 74 -9.60 -12.02 5.82
C VAL A 74 -11.11 -12.26 5.82
N ARG A 75 -11.87 -11.24 6.20
CA ARG A 75 -13.34 -11.17 6.03
C ARG A 75 -13.67 -9.88 5.30
N GLU A 76 -14.45 -9.98 4.23
CA GLU A 76 -14.93 -8.84 3.46
C GLU A 76 -15.97 -8.06 4.29
N GLU A 77 -15.74 -6.75 4.46
CA GLU A 77 -16.62 -5.87 5.27
C GLU A 77 -17.43 -4.92 4.40
N GLU A 78 -16.84 -4.45 3.30
CA GLU A 78 -17.47 -3.51 2.37
C GLU A 78 -16.99 -3.81 0.94
N VAL A 79 -17.90 -3.75 -0.04
CA VAL A 79 -17.61 -4.02 -1.45
C VAL A 79 -17.91 -2.79 -2.28
N PHE A 80 -16.89 -2.24 -2.92
CA PHE A 80 -16.96 -1.04 -3.76
C PHE A 80 -17.19 -1.39 -5.24
N ALA A 81 -16.66 -2.53 -5.70
CA ALA A 81 -16.72 -2.95 -7.10
C ALA A 81 -18.15 -3.26 -7.56
N THR A 82 -18.70 -2.39 -8.40
CA THR A 82 -19.99 -2.58 -9.08
C THR A 82 -19.90 -3.47 -10.32
N MET A 83 -18.69 -3.61 -10.90
CA MET A 83 -18.39 -4.54 -11.99
C MET A 83 -17.26 -5.50 -11.60
N ARG A 84 -17.10 -6.57 -12.39
CA ARG A 84 -15.97 -7.50 -12.29
C ARG A 84 -15.46 -7.82 -13.68
N LYS A 85 -14.18 -7.57 -13.92
CA LYS A 85 -13.50 -7.87 -15.19
C LYS A 85 -12.44 -8.94 -14.96
N VAL A 86 -12.52 -10.04 -15.70
CA VAL A 86 -11.44 -11.04 -15.78
C VAL A 86 -10.42 -10.57 -16.81
N LEU A 87 -9.15 -10.60 -16.41
CA LEU A 87 -7.97 -10.25 -17.19
C LEU A 87 -6.90 -11.33 -17.03
N GLU A 88 -6.03 -11.47 -18.01
CA GLU A 88 -4.81 -12.28 -17.87
C GLU A 88 -3.82 -11.58 -16.93
N THR A 89 -3.09 -12.37 -16.14
CA THR A 89 -2.03 -11.83 -15.28
C THR A 89 -0.73 -11.66 -16.05
N GLN A 90 -0.02 -10.58 -15.78
CA GLN A 90 1.29 -10.30 -16.37
C GLN A 90 2.41 -10.68 -15.39
N GLU A 91 3.66 -10.78 -15.86
CA GLU A 91 4.79 -11.06 -14.97
C GLU A 91 5.01 -9.92 -13.96
N SER A 92 4.74 -8.69 -14.38
CA SER A 92 4.77 -7.48 -13.56
C SER A 92 3.79 -7.50 -12.37
N ASP A 93 2.69 -8.25 -12.47
CA ASP A 93 1.76 -8.44 -11.34
C ASP A 93 2.41 -9.18 -10.17
N PHE A 94 3.56 -9.83 -10.38
CA PHE A 94 4.25 -10.67 -9.41
C PHE A 94 5.69 -10.20 -9.10
N PHE A 95 6.08 -9.00 -9.53
CA PHE A 95 7.33 -8.39 -9.09
C PHE A 95 7.22 -7.92 -7.64
N CYS A 96 8.34 -7.99 -6.92
CA CYS A 96 8.45 -7.36 -5.61
C CYS A 96 8.84 -5.89 -5.79
N MET A 97 8.12 -5.00 -5.11
CA MET A 97 8.47 -3.58 -5.02
C MET A 97 9.23 -3.30 -3.72
N ASP A 98 10.13 -2.32 -3.74
CA ASP A 98 10.77 -1.77 -2.54
C ASP A 98 9.88 -0.73 -1.82
N GLU A 99 10.37 -0.18 -0.70
CA GLU A 99 9.64 0.82 0.10
C GLU A 99 9.38 2.14 -0.67
N SER A 100 10.17 2.40 -1.72
CA SER A 100 10.04 3.51 -2.65
C SER A 100 9.17 3.21 -3.88
N GLY A 101 8.69 1.98 -4.03
CA GLY A 101 7.82 1.54 -5.14
C GLY A 101 8.56 1.08 -6.39
N TYR A 102 9.88 0.87 -6.35
CA TYR A 102 10.65 0.38 -7.49
C TYR A 102 10.75 -1.16 -7.49
N PRO A 103 10.74 -1.83 -8.66
CA PRO A 103 10.95 -3.27 -8.74
C PRO A 103 12.33 -3.68 -8.21
N LEU A 104 12.37 -4.65 -7.29
CA LEU A 104 13.60 -5.17 -6.70
C LEU A 104 14.44 -6.03 -7.66
N ASP A 105 13.84 -6.55 -8.73
CA ASP A 105 14.54 -7.39 -9.72
C ASP A 105 15.06 -6.57 -10.90
N THR A 106 16.03 -5.69 -10.63
CA THR A 106 16.81 -4.98 -11.66
C THR A 106 18.01 -5.79 -12.14
N SER A 107 18.07 -7.11 -11.86
CA SER A 107 19.19 -8.00 -12.22
C SER A 107 19.32 -8.31 -13.73
N HIS A 108 18.58 -7.57 -14.56
CA HIS A 108 18.72 -7.51 -16.01
C HIS A 108 19.36 -6.20 -16.51
N LEU A 109 19.86 -5.34 -15.62
CA LEU A 109 20.73 -4.20 -15.95
C LEU A 109 22.23 -4.60 -15.99
N ASP A 110 22.49 -5.72 -16.65
CA ASP A 110 23.78 -6.20 -17.12
C ASP A 110 23.54 -6.54 -18.61
N THR A 111 24.17 -5.95 -19.64
CA THR A 111 25.50 -5.32 -19.74
C THR A 111 25.58 -4.42 -21.01
N ASP A 112 26.30 -3.29 -20.90
CA ASP A 112 26.99 -2.45 -21.90
C ASP A 112 26.43 -2.21 -23.33
N GLU A 113 26.17 -0.93 -23.69
CA GLU A 113 26.95 -0.14 -24.68
C GLU A 113 26.46 1.34 -24.71
N ASP A 114 27.33 2.25 -25.16
CA ASP A 114 27.31 3.72 -24.92
C ASP A 114 26.03 4.50 -25.35
N ASP A 115 25.55 5.39 -24.46
CA ASP A 115 24.93 6.67 -24.87
C ASP A 115 25.26 7.81 -23.87
N ASP A 116 25.73 8.95 -24.39
CA ASP A 116 26.26 10.08 -23.63
C ASP A 116 25.14 10.98 -23.11
N LEU A 117 24.48 10.57 -22.03
CA LEU A 117 23.47 11.39 -21.35
C LEU A 117 24.04 12.02 -20.06
N ASN A 118 24.75 13.13 -20.27
CA ASN A 118 25.16 14.11 -19.27
C ASN A 118 23.95 14.65 -18.46
N PHE A 119 23.57 13.94 -17.40
CA PHE A 119 22.74 14.47 -16.33
C PHE A 119 23.64 15.11 -15.27
N GLN A 120 23.65 16.43 -15.25
CA GLN A 120 24.40 17.21 -14.26
C GLN A 120 23.74 17.09 -12.88
N ASP A 121 24.34 16.31 -11.99
CA ASP A 121 24.07 16.38 -10.55
C ASP A 121 24.39 17.79 -10.03
N HIS A 122 23.35 18.62 -9.93
CA HIS A 122 23.41 19.93 -9.30
C HIS A 122 23.46 19.80 -7.77
N GLU A 123 24.61 19.40 -7.24
CA GLU A 123 24.90 19.53 -5.82
C GLU A 123 25.24 21.01 -5.49
N PRO A 124 24.49 21.69 -4.60
CA PRO A 124 24.79 23.07 -4.22
C PRO A 124 25.89 23.12 -3.15
N LYS A 125 27.15 22.86 -3.54
CA LYS A 125 28.31 23.11 -2.67
C LYS A 125 28.71 24.59 -2.70
N SER A 126 28.41 25.28 -1.60
CA SER A 126 28.83 26.66 -1.35
C SER A 126 30.36 26.78 -1.36
N SER A 127 30.88 27.66 -2.21
CA SER A 127 32.31 27.87 -2.43
C SER A 127 33.05 28.33 -1.17
N GLN A 128 34.20 27.70 -0.89
CA GLN A 128 35.27 28.33 -0.10
C GLN A 128 36.39 28.83 -1.02
N ILE A 129 37.01 29.94 -0.62
CA ILE A 129 37.90 30.76 -1.44
C ILE A 129 39.37 30.35 -1.21
N SER A 130 40.19 30.51 -2.26
CA SER A 130 41.59 30.08 -2.37
C SER A 130 42.52 30.46 -1.19
N PRO A 131 43.59 29.66 -0.95
CA PRO A 131 44.64 30.02 -0.01
C PRO A 131 45.64 31.04 -0.61
N HIS A 132 46.03 32.08 0.14
CA HIS A 132 47.42 32.58 0.21
C HIS A 132 47.64 33.68 1.28
N SER A 133 48.35 33.30 2.36
CA SER A 133 49.37 34.06 3.12
C SER A 133 49.11 35.37 3.93
N HIS A 134 49.82 35.40 5.08
CA HIS A 134 50.26 36.52 5.95
C HIS A 134 49.47 36.97 7.23
N ASP A 135 50.11 36.64 8.37
CA ASP A 135 50.35 37.37 9.63
C ASP A 135 49.26 37.75 10.69
N THR A 136 49.45 37.11 11.86
CA THR A 136 49.40 37.63 13.25
C THR A 136 48.21 38.49 13.75
N ASN A 137 47.52 38.05 14.83
CA ASN A 137 47.83 38.42 16.24
C ASN A 137 46.83 37.77 17.25
N ALA A 138 47.22 37.77 18.53
CA ALA A 138 46.76 37.04 19.71
C ALA A 138 45.32 37.18 20.26
N GLN A 139 45.04 36.30 21.25
CA GLN A 139 44.03 36.35 22.34
C GLN A 139 42.53 36.22 21.98
N GLY A 140 41.71 35.42 22.66
CA GLY A 140 41.96 34.43 23.74
C GLY A 140 40.79 34.34 24.74
N THR A 141 40.48 33.14 25.27
CA THR A 141 39.57 32.86 26.44
C THR A 141 38.07 33.28 26.27
N VAL A 142 37.01 32.70 26.87
CA VAL A 142 36.75 31.52 27.73
C VAL A 142 35.23 31.16 27.67
N ALA A 143 34.92 29.86 27.75
CA ALA A 143 33.88 29.14 28.53
C ALA A 143 32.39 29.60 28.70
N SER A 144 31.53 28.59 28.97
CA SER A 144 30.21 28.63 29.65
C SER A 144 28.98 29.09 28.82
N THR A 145 27.74 28.58 28.99
CA THR A 145 27.16 27.52 29.87
C THR A 145 25.81 26.98 29.34
N GLU A 146 25.35 25.89 29.95
CA GLU A 146 24.13 25.09 29.75
C GLU A 146 22.78 25.76 30.15
N SER A 147 21.62 25.28 29.63
CA SER A 147 20.31 25.28 30.33
C SER A 147 19.19 24.47 29.61
N THR A 148 18.12 24.15 30.35
CA THR A 148 17.26 22.95 30.16
C THR A 148 15.74 23.23 30.31
N VAL A 149 14.93 22.76 29.34
CA VAL A 149 13.55 22.16 29.39
C VAL A 149 12.41 22.79 30.25
N LYS A 150 11.19 23.00 29.66
CA LYS A 150 9.89 22.39 30.12
C LYS A 150 8.64 22.69 29.25
N GLU A 151 7.52 22.01 29.57
CA GLU A 151 6.38 21.65 28.71
C GLU A 151 4.99 22.27 29.11
N ARG A 152 3.93 21.86 28.36
CA ARG A 152 2.45 21.88 28.65
C ARG A 152 1.66 23.16 28.27
N GLU A 153 0.32 23.20 28.10
CA GLU A 153 -0.84 22.33 28.52
C GLU A 153 -1.93 22.11 27.42
N ASP A 154 -3.01 21.39 27.80
CA ASP A 154 -4.13 20.81 27.03
C ASP A 154 -5.51 21.43 27.45
N GLU A 155 -6.55 21.28 26.61
CA GLU A 155 -8.02 21.30 26.83
C GLU A 155 -8.74 21.53 25.48
N GLY A 156 -9.94 21.01 25.15
CA GLY A 156 -10.87 20.09 25.81
C GLY A 156 -12.27 20.14 25.14
N GLY A 157 -13.17 19.16 25.36
CA GLY A 157 -14.63 19.32 25.07
C GLY A 157 -15.37 18.15 24.38
N ASN A 158 -16.34 17.54 25.09
CA ASN A 158 -17.18 16.43 24.60
C ASN A 158 -18.57 16.87 24.10
N LYS A 159 -19.05 16.24 23.01
CA LYS A 159 -20.45 16.12 22.51
C LYS A 159 -20.51 14.99 21.45
N GLU A 160 -21.57 14.21 21.23
CA GLU A 160 -22.79 13.90 22.02
C GLU A 160 -23.42 12.58 21.46
N LEU A 161 -24.47 12.01 22.08
CA LEU A 161 -25.15 10.77 21.62
C LEU A 161 -26.48 11.04 20.91
N ILE A 162 -26.81 10.25 19.87
CA ILE A 162 -28.20 10.01 19.43
C ILE A 162 -28.34 8.60 18.81
N ASP A 163 -29.22 7.79 19.39
CA ASP A 163 -29.69 6.53 18.82
C ASP A 163 -30.78 6.76 17.77
N ALA A 164 -30.83 5.91 16.75
CA ALA A 164 -32.00 5.75 15.87
C ALA A 164 -32.01 4.34 15.25
N ALA A 165 -32.48 3.35 16.02
CA ALA A 165 -33.00 2.11 15.47
C ALA A 165 -34.48 2.27 15.11
N GLU A 166 -35.01 1.32 14.33
CA GLU A 166 -36.44 1.12 14.03
C GLU A 166 -37.06 2.05 12.96
N LEU A 167 -36.98 1.61 11.69
CA LEU A 167 -38.14 1.64 10.79
C LEU A 167 -38.31 0.25 10.18
N LEU A 168 -39.51 -0.30 10.36
CA LEU A 168 -39.88 -1.68 10.08
C LEU A 168 -40.26 -1.89 8.60
N GLU A 169 -39.80 -3.03 8.07
CA GLU A 169 -40.64 -4.08 7.47
C GLU A 169 -41.97 -3.68 6.80
N ASP A 170 -41.90 -3.38 5.51
CA ASP A 170 -42.92 -3.66 4.47
C ASP A 170 -42.17 -3.57 3.10
N GLU A 171 -42.27 -4.47 2.13
CA GLU A 171 -43.29 -5.50 1.86
C GLU A 171 -42.68 -6.88 1.56
N LEU A 172 -43.47 -7.93 1.82
CA LEU A 172 -43.17 -9.32 1.46
C LEU A 172 -44.09 -9.80 0.32
N LYS A 173 -43.55 -10.58 -0.63
CA LYS A 173 -44.24 -11.39 -1.67
C LYS A 173 -44.95 -10.66 -2.82
N THR A 174 -44.31 -10.75 -4.00
CA THR A 174 -44.92 -11.47 -5.14
C THR A 174 -43.87 -11.82 -6.20
N SER A 175 -43.68 -13.12 -6.45
CA SER A 175 -43.59 -13.70 -7.79
C SER A 175 -43.64 -15.23 -7.68
N THR A 176 -44.77 -15.82 -8.06
CA THR A 176 -45.03 -17.26 -7.96
C THR A 176 -44.59 -17.96 -9.25
N ILE A 177 -43.89 -19.08 -9.13
CA ILE A 177 -43.55 -19.98 -10.24
C ILE A 177 -44.80 -20.75 -10.65
N PRO A 178 -45.19 -20.82 -11.94
CA PRO A 178 -46.15 -21.79 -12.42
C PRO A 178 -45.45 -23.09 -12.86
N GLU A 179 -45.73 -24.19 -12.17
CA GLU A 179 -45.61 -25.53 -12.76
C GLU A 179 -46.65 -25.68 -13.89
N GLN A 180 -46.30 -26.42 -14.95
CA GLN A 180 -47.25 -26.92 -15.94
C GLN A 180 -46.89 -28.37 -16.28
N GLN A 181 -47.75 -29.30 -15.91
CA GLN A 181 -47.83 -30.65 -16.47
C GLN A 181 -49.23 -30.82 -17.07
N GLY A 182 -49.28 -31.32 -18.31
CA GLY A 182 -50.49 -31.59 -19.09
C GLY A 182 -50.14 -32.20 -20.43
#